data_AF-A0A925QYA9-F1
#
_entry.id   AF-A0A925QYA9-F1
#
_cell.length_a   1.000
_cell.length_b   1.000
_cell.length_c   1.000
_cell.angle_alpha   90.00
_cell.angle_beta   90.00
_cell.angle_gamma   90.00
#
_symmetry.space_group_name_H-M   'P 1'
#
loop_
_entity.id
_entity.type
_entity.pdbx_description
1 polymer ?
#
loop_
_entity_poly.entity_id
_entity_poly.type
_entity_poly.pdbx_seq_one_letter_code
_entity_poly.pdbx_strand_id
1 'polypeptide(L)'
;MIAFHSFPRYGRGRINSGVVPSFGGVKMGVDPSWLESTFTEHPHKIASFREAVLNLQWDEKNCNNALSVLFREIDKLAEAEVSYYFRRRRTRSLLSGVFRTGAWISGTAGALLPLLATADKSWFGTWGTLGYVLLALAASFLAANALFGGTSGHARFVSAQLTLEKLITAKRVDWCELACQMERLGNTPEIVARGFAIVREYSEAFYSATLSETAEWSRSVVEEASKYAKSVGVGK
;
A
#
# COMPACT_ATOMS: atom_id res chain seq x y z
N MET A 1 5.49 20.51 -37.41
CA MET A 1 6.72 20.12 -36.68
C MET A 1 6.35 20.18 -35.20
N ILE A 2 5.93 19.05 -34.63
CA ILE A 2 5.25 18.97 -33.33
C ILE A 2 6.29 18.81 -32.23
N ALA A 3 6.46 19.84 -31.40
CA ALA A 3 7.31 19.78 -30.22
C ALA A 3 6.52 19.13 -29.07
N PHE A 4 6.68 17.82 -28.91
CA PHE A 4 6.28 17.12 -27.69
C PHE A 4 7.07 17.70 -26.51
N HIS A 5 6.46 18.57 -25.70
CA HIS A 5 6.99 18.87 -24.38
C HIS A 5 6.84 17.62 -23.51
N SER A 6 7.95 16.91 -23.38
CA SER A 6 8.14 15.70 -22.60
C SER A 6 7.53 15.83 -21.20
N PHE A 7 6.63 14.91 -20.85
CA PHE A 7 6.35 14.56 -19.46
C PHE A 7 7.67 14.29 -18.74
N PRO A 8 7.92 14.87 -17.55
CA PRO A 8 9.11 14.51 -16.79
C PRO A 8 9.01 13.04 -16.40
N ARG A 9 9.89 12.22 -16.99
CA ARG A 9 10.25 10.92 -16.42
C ARG A 9 10.68 11.18 -14.98
N TYR A 10 10.06 10.52 -14.01
CA TYR A 10 10.60 10.41 -12.64
C TYR A 10 11.91 9.60 -12.68
N GLY A 11 12.96 10.22 -13.21
CA GLY A 11 14.34 9.86 -12.94
C GLY A 11 14.70 10.46 -11.58
N ARG A 12 15.35 9.65 -10.73
CA ARG A 12 15.94 10.14 -9.48
C ARG A 12 16.82 11.34 -9.77
N GLY A 13 16.32 12.53 -9.45
CA GLY A 13 17.03 13.80 -9.54
C GLY A 13 18.13 13.82 -8.49
N ARG A 14 19.34 13.46 -8.93
CA ARG A 14 20.61 13.71 -8.27
C ARG A 14 20.84 15.23 -8.31
N ILE A 15 20.71 15.89 -7.16
CA ILE A 15 21.14 17.27 -6.95
C ILE A 15 22.63 17.37 -7.23
N ASN A 16 23.01 18.22 -8.17
CA ASN A 16 24.39 18.47 -8.57
C ASN A 16 24.68 19.96 -8.31
N SER A 17 25.41 20.24 -7.23
CA SER A 17 26.13 21.50 -7.02
C SER A 17 27.62 21.18 -7.14
N GLY A 18 28.33 21.75 -8.13
CA GLY A 18 29.80 21.66 -8.23
C GLY A 18 30.46 22.33 -7.02
N VAL A 19 31.70 22.04 -6.59
CA VAL A 19 32.89 21.45 -7.22
C VAL A 19 33.80 20.83 -6.13
N VAL A 20 34.01 19.49 -6.20
CA VAL A 20 35.26 18.66 -5.99
C VAL A 20 35.93 18.64 -4.56
N PRO A 21 36.76 17.62 -4.20
CA PRO A 21 36.45 16.27 -3.72
C PRO A 21 36.99 15.98 -2.28
N SER A 22 36.43 15.02 -1.57
CA SER A 22 37.18 14.31 -0.50
C SER A 22 36.62 12.90 -0.31
N PHE A 23 37.47 11.92 -0.56
CA PHE A 23 37.26 10.52 -0.20
C PHE A 23 37.33 10.39 1.33
N GLY A 24 36.23 9.98 1.96
CA GLY A 24 36.27 9.63 3.38
C GLY A 24 34.91 9.40 4.02
N GLY A 25 34.59 8.12 4.27
CA GLY A 25 33.58 7.72 5.25
C GLY A 25 32.16 7.60 4.72
N VAL A 26 31.80 6.40 4.24
CA VAL A 26 30.39 5.99 4.12
C VAL A 26 29.80 5.92 5.53
N LYS A 27 29.15 7.01 5.98
CA LYS A 27 28.14 6.92 7.02
C LYS A 27 26.87 6.40 6.33
N MET A 28 26.53 5.13 6.54
CA MET A 28 25.18 4.63 6.32
C MET A 28 24.24 5.30 7.34
N GLY A 29 23.91 6.56 7.09
CA GLY A 29 22.75 7.19 7.69
C GLY A 29 21.53 6.55 7.06
N VAL A 30 20.86 5.66 7.78
CA VAL A 30 19.48 5.28 7.48
C VAL A 30 18.66 6.54 7.69
N ASP A 31 18.40 7.30 6.62
CA ASP A 31 17.43 8.39 6.66
C ASP A 31 16.07 7.79 7.04
N PRO A 32 15.47 8.14 8.19
CA PRO A 32 14.20 7.58 8.63
C PRO A 32 13.00 8.14 7.86
N SER A 33 13.19 8.95 6.82
CA SER A 33 12.09 9.44 5.96
C SER A 33 11.24 8.31 5.33
N TRP A 34 11.78 7.09 5.19
CA TRP A 34 11.00 5.93 4.78
C TRP A 34 9.99 5.46 5.84
N LEU A 35 10.23 5.73 7.13
CA LEU A 35 9.28 5.50 8.23
C LEU A 35 8.17 6.58 8.25
N GLU A 36 8.50 7.82 7.89
CA GLU A 36 7.55 8.95 7.84
C GLU A 36 6.52 8.86 6.71
N SER A 37 6.68 7.93 5.74
CA SER A 37 5.71 7.74 4.64
C SER A 37 4.76 6.54 4.84
N THR A 38 4.82 5.89 6.01
CA THR A 38 4.24 4.55 6.20
C THR A 38 2.75 4.54 6.48
N PHE A 39 2.17 5.64 6.97
CA PHE A 39 0.74 5.75 7.26
C PHE A 39 -0.04 6.49 6.15
N THR A 40 -1.22 5.98 5.83
CA THR A 40 -2.20 6.63 4.94
C THR A 40 -2.64 7.97 5.52
N GLU A 41 -2.85 8.01 6.84
CA GLU A 41 -3.29 9.16 7.64
C GLU A 41 -2.17 10.15 8.02
N HIS A 42 -1.13 10.31 7.20
CA HIS A 42 -0.11 11.29 7.53
C HIS A 42 -0.69 12.71 7.42
N PRO A 43 -0.75 13.51 8.51
CA PRO A 43 -1.23 14.89 8.47
C PRO A 43 -0.43 15.73 7.47
N HIS A 44 0.82 15.34 7.20
CA HIS A 44 1.67 15.96 6.19
C HIS A 44 1.12 15.90 4.77
N LYS A 45 0.41 14.84 4.36
CA LYS A 45 -0.14 14.74 2.98
C LYS A 45 -1.28 15.73 2.76
N ILE A 46 -2.18 15.82 3.75
CA ILE A 46 -3.28 16.79 3.75
C ILE A 46 -2.72 18.20 3.90
N ALA A 47 -1.69 18.39 4.73
CA ALA A 47 -1.02 19.68 4.88
C ALA A 47 -0.34 20.12 3.58
N SER A 48 0.38 19.24 2.89
CA SER A 48 1.02 19.56 1.60
C SER A 48 0.01 19.84 0.50
N PHE A 49 -1.09 19.08 0.45
CA PHE A 49 -2.21 19.35 -0.45
C PHE A 49 -2.82 20.73 -0.15
N ARG A 50 -3.10 21.01 1.12
CA ARG A 50 -3.67 22.29 1.56
C ARG A 50 -2.75 23.46 1.22
N GLU A 51 -1.46 23.34 1.49
CA GLU A 51 -0.46 24.35 1.16
C GLU A 51 -0.40 24.58 -0.36
N ALA A 52 -0.38 23.51 -1.16
CA ALA A 52 -0.37 23.62 -2.60
C ALA A 52 -1.63 24.33 -3.14
N VAL A 53 -2.82 24.01 -2.59
CA VAL A 53 -4.09 24.65 -2.98
C VAL A 53 -4.13 26.12 -2.56
N LEU A 54 -3.61 26.48 -1.38
CA LEU A 54 -3.55 27.86 -0.90
C LEU A 54 -2.63 28.75 -1.76
N ASN A 55 -1.59 28.15 -2.34
CA ASN A 55 -0.63 28.85 -3.20
C ASN A 55 -1.07 28.94 -4.67
N LEU A 56 -2.28 28.44 -5.02
CA LEU A 56 -2.79 28.53 -6.39
C LEU A 56 -3.20 29.94 -6.75
N GLN A 57 -2.72 30.42 -7.89
CA GLN A 57 -3.14 31.68 -8.48
C GLN A 57 -4.23 31.43 -9.52
N TRP A 58 -5.45 31.84 -9.18
CA TRP A 58 -6.63 31.75 -10.05
C TRP A 58 -6.81 33.04 -10.84
N ASP A 59 -5.88 33.32 -11.75
CA ASP A 59 -6.02 34.38 -12.75
C ASP A 59 -6.27 33.77 -14.14
N GLU A 60 -6.79 34.57 -15.07
CA GLU A 60 -7.12 34.10 -16.43
C GLU A 60 -5.90 33.51 -17.15
N LYS A 61 -4.69 34.02 -16.82
CA LYS A 61 -3.42 33.60 -17.42
C LYS A 61 -2.89 32.29 -16.83
N ASN A 62 -3.04 32.03 -15.54
CA ASN A 62 -2.54 30.82 -14.89
C ASN A 62 -3.61 29.78 -14.57
N CYS A 63 -4.89 29.99 -14.93
CA CYS A 63 -5.98 29.06 -14.64
C CYS A 63 -5.66 27.61 -15.04
N ASN A 64 -5.11 27.39 -16.23
CA ASN A 64 -4.71 26.05 -16.69
C ASN A 64 -3.59 25.45 -15.80
N ASN A 65 -2.58 26.25 -15.47
CA ASN A 65 -1.52 25.82 -14.57
C ASN A 65 -2.08 25.49 -13.17
N ALA A 66 -2.96 26.34 -12.63
CA ALA A 66 -3.59 26.10 -11.34
C ALA A 66 -4.42 24.81 -11.32
N LEU A 67 -5.18 24.55 -12.38
CA LEU A 67 -5.95 23.32 -12.53
C LEU A 67 -5.05 22.08 -12.67
N SER A 68 -3.96 22.21 -13.43
CA SER A 68 -2.94 21.16 -13.56
C SER A 68 -2.26 20.83 -12.24
N VAL A 69 -1.94 21.85 -11.44
CA VAL A 69 -1.41 21.65 -10.08
C VAL A 69 -2.46 20.95 -9.21
N LEU A 70 -3.71 21.39 -9.24
CA LEU A 70 -4.79 20.76 -8.46
C LEU A 70 -4.97 19.28 -8.81
N PHE A 71 -5.03 18.94 -10.10
CA PHE A 71 -5.10 17.55 -10.56
C PHE A 71 -3.89 16.75 -10.07
N ARG A 72 -2.68 17.29 -10.25
CA ARG A 72 -1.43 16.64 -9.83
C ARG A 72 -1.39 16.37 -8.33
N GLU A 73 -1.87 17.29 -7.49
CA GLU A 73 -1.85 17.06 -6.04
C GLU A 73 -2.85 15.99 -5.60
N ILE A 74 -4.01 15.88 -6.25
CA ILE A 74 -4.94 14.75 -6.02
C ILE A 74 -4.34 13.43 -6.51
N ASP A 75 -3.70 13.46 -7.67
CA ASP A 75 -3.05 12.29 -8.25
C ASP A 75 -1.92 11.75 -7.34
N LYS A 76 -1.14 12.63 -6.73
CA LYS A 76 -0.14 12.26 -5.70
C LYS A 76 -0.78 11.60 -4.48
N LEU A 77 -1.93 12.09 -4.02
CA LEU A 77 -2.65 11.47 -2.89
C LEU A 77 -3.09 10.04 -3.26
N ALA A 78 -3.65 9.86 -4.46
CA ALA A 78 -4.07 8.55 -4.95
C ALA A 78 -2.89 7.58 -5.14
N GLU A 79 -1.77 8.02 -5.71
CA GLU A 79 -0.56 7.21 -5.85
C GLU A 79 0.06 6.80 -4.51
N ALA A 80 0.04 7.71 -3.53
CA ALA A 80 0.52 7.42 -2.19
C ALA A 80 -0.33 6.32 -1.53
N GLU A 81 -1.63 6.31 -1.79
CA GLU A 81 -2.57 5.30 -1.30
C GLU A 81 -2.33 3.93 -1.96
N VAL A 82 -2.16 3.89 -3.29
CA VAL A 82 -1.76 2.66 -4.01
C VAL A 82 -0.45 2.11 -3.45
N SER A 83 0.54 2.99 -3.24
CA SER A 83 1.84 2.62 -2.67
C SER A 83 1.71 2.01 -1.27
N TYR A 84 0.80 2.54 -0.44
CA TYR A 84 0.49 1.97 0.85
C TYR A 84 -0.09 0.55 0.73
N TYR A 85 -1.11 0.35 -0.11
CA TYR A 85 -1.72 -0.96 -0.32
C TYR A 85 -0.72 -1.99 -0.86
N PHE A 86 0.14 -1.59 -1.79
CA PHE A 86 1.21 -2.43 -2.34
C PHE A 86 2.19 -2.90 -1.25
N ARG A 87 2.66 -1.97 -0.40
CA ARG A 87 3.56 -2.30 0.72
C ARG A 87 2.88 -3.24 1.72
N ARG A 88 1.63 -2.94 2.10
CA ARG A 88 0.86 -3.74 3.06
C ARG A 88 0.66 -5.17 2.57
N ARG A 89 0.33 -5.34 1.29
CA ARG A 89 0.22 -6.65 0.62
C ARG A 89 1.53 -7.42 0.68
N ARG A 90 2.66 -6.78 0.37
CA ARG A 90 3.99 -7.42 0.36
C ARG A 90 4.38 -7.91 1.75
N THR A 91 4.25 -7.06 2.78
CA THR A 91 4.59 -7.43 4.16
C THR A 91 3.74 -8.61 4.65
N ARG A 92 2.44 -8.65 4.34
CA ARG A 92 1.58 -9.79 4.71
C ARG A 92 1.92 -11.07 3.95
N SER A 93 2.24 -10.97 2.67
CA SER A 93 2.67 -12.13 1.87
C SER A 93 3.97 -12.73 2.43
N LEU A 94 4.93 -11.87 2.79
CA LEU A 94 6.19 -12.30 3.40
C LEU A 94 5.98 -12.94 4.78
N LEU A 95 5.19 -12.33 5.65
CA LEU A 95 4.87 -12.90 6.97
C LEU A 95 4.19 -14.26 6.85
N SER A 96 3.19 -14.37 5.96
CA SER A 96 2.51 -15.65 5.67
C SER A 96 3.49 -16.72 5.18
N GLY A 97 4.40 -16.36 4.28
CA GLY A 97 5.47 -17.24 3.82
C GLY A 97 6.37 -17.73 4.96
N VAL A 98 6.85 -16.81 5.81
CA VAL A 98 7.71 -17.13 6.96
C VAL A 98 7.00 -18.08 7.94
N PHE A 99 5.75 -17.79 8.30
CA PHE A 99 5.00 -18.66 9.22
C PHE A 99 4.75 -20.05 8.63
N ARG A 100 4.42 -20.14 7.35
CA ARG A 100 4.24 -21.44 6.69
C ARG A 100 5.53 -22.24 6.66
N THR A 101 6.65 -21.64 6.26
CA THR A 101 7.95 -22.32 6.24
C THR A 101 8.38 -22.74 7.65
N GLY A 102 8.19 -21.88 8.65
CA GLY A 102 8.44 -22.19 10.05
C GLY A 102 7.60 -23.37 10.54
N ALA A 103 6.32 -23.42 10.17
CA ALA A 103 5.42 -24.53 10.50
C ALA A 103 5.86 -25.85 9.85
N TRP A 104 6.27 -25.82 8.57
CA TRP A 104 6.77 -27.01 7.88
C TRP A 104 8.05 -27.57 8.51
N ILE A 105 9.04 -26.70 8.80
CA ILE A 105 10.30 -27.12 9.41
C ILE A 105 10.05 -27.68 10.81
N SER A 106 9.31 -26.94 11.64
CA SER A 106 9.05 -27.33 13.03
C SER A 106 8.15 -28.57 13.10
N GLY A 107 7.16 -28.68 12.22
CA GLY A 107 6.26 -29.83 12.17
C GLY A 107 6.98 -31.10 11.71
N THR A 108 7.83 -31.00 10.68
CA THR A 108 8.61 -32.15 10.19
C THR A 108 9.63 -32.61 11.23
N ALA A 109 10.43 -31.69 11.79
CA ALA A 109 11.39 -32.03 12.84
C ALA A 109 10.69 -32.54 14.11
N GLY A 110 9.57 -31.92 14.49
CA GLY A 110 8.77 -32.31 15.64
C GLY A 110 8.14 -33.68 15.53
N ALA A 111 7.76 -34.11 14.32
CA ALA A 111 7.24 -35.45 14.06
C ALA A 111 8.37 -36.51 13.97
N LEU A 112 9.52 -36.16 13.40
CA LEU A 112 10.63 -37.10 13.18
C LEU A 112 11.46 -37.37 14.44
N LEU A 113 11.68 -36.37 15.30
CA LEU A 113 12.52 -36.53 16.50
C LEU A 113 12.02 -37.61 17.48
N PRO A 114 10.72 -37.70 17.80
CA PRO A 114 10.20 -38.77 18.65
C PRO A 114 10.39 -40.15 18.01
N LEU A 115 10.23 -40.27 16.68
CA LEU A 115 10.42 -41.52 15.95
C LEU A 115 11.88 -41.98 15.98
N LEU A 116 12.82 -41.05 15.74
CA LEU A 116 14.26 -41.35 15.82
C LEU A 116 14.69 -41.73 17.25
N ALA A 117 14.12 -41.09 18.27
CA ALA A 117 14.38 -41.44 19.67
C ALA A 117 13.89 -42.85 20.04
N THR A 118 12.85 -43.37 19.36
CA THR A 118 12.43 -44.77 19.51
C THR A 118 13.32 -45.75 18.76
N ALA A 119 13.92 -45.32 17.64
CA ALA A 119 14.81 -46.16 16.82
C ALA A 119 16.21 -46.29 17.42
N ASP A 120 16.79 -45.20 17.92
CA ASP A 120 18.09 -45.18 18.59
C ASP A 120 18.07 -44.25 19.81
N LYS A 121 17.83 -44.86 20.96
CA LYS A 121 17.73 -44.17 22.25
C LYS A 121 19.08 -43.62 22.73
N SER A 122 20.20 -44.21 22.29
CA SER A 122 21.54 -43.85 22.75
C SER A 122 21.96 -42.47 22.24
N TRP A 123 21.55 -42.11 21.03
CA TRP A 123 21.89 -40.85 20.38
C TRP A 123 20.78 -39.79 20.50
N PHE A 124 19.52 -40.20 20.40
CA PHE A 124 18.38 -39.26 20.30
C PHE A 124 17.49 -39.19 21.55
N GLY A 125 17.81 -39.93 22.63
CA GLY A 125 16.98 -40.01 23.82
C GLY A 125 16.61 -38.65 24.45
N THR A 126 17.57 -37.72 24.53
CA THR A 126 17.34 -36.37 25.08
C THR A 126 16.54 -35.48 24.10
N TRP A 127 16.71 -35.70 22.79
CA TRP A 127 16.11 -34.88 21.73
C TRP A 127 14.66 -35.25 21.42
N GLY A 128 14.23 -36.46 21.79
CA GLY A 128 12.85 -36.91 21.58
C GLY A 128 11.80 -36.01 22.25
N THR A 129 12.10 -35.46 23.43
CA THR A 129 11.18 -34.54 24.14
C THR A 129 11.05 -33.18 23.46
N LEU A 130 12.11 -32.70 22.78
CA LEU A 130 12.09 -31.47 21.98
C LEU A 130 11.15 -31.60 20.77
N GLY A 131 10.87 -32.82 20.30
CA GLY A 131 9.92 -33.07 19.23
C GLY A 131 8.52 -32.50 19.52
N TYR A 132 8.01 -32.71 20.74
CA TYR A 132 6.71 -32.17 21.16
C TYR A 132 6.70 -30.63 21.22
N VAL A 133 7.82 -30.02 21.63
CA VAL A 133 7.97 -28.55 21.63
C VAL A 133 7.94 -28.01 20.21
N LEU A 134 8.62 -28.68 19.27
CA LEU A 134 8.61 -28.29 17.86
C LEU A 134 7.24 -28.48 17.21
N LEU A 135 6.47 -29.50 17.59
CA LEU A 135 5.07 -29.66 17.16
C LEU A 135 4.19 -28.53 17.70
N ALA A 136 4.33 -28.16 18.97
CA ALA A 136 3.61 -27.02 19.55
C ALA A 136 3.98 -25.70 18.87
N LEU A 137 5.25 -25.52 18.51
CA LEU A 137 5.73 -24.37 17.75
C LEU A 137 5.13 -24.34 16.33
N ALA A 138 5.04 -25.49 15.65
CA ALA A 138 4.40 -25.59 14.34
C ALA A 138 2.92 -25.19 14.41
N ALA A 139 2.19 -25.68 15.42
CA ALA A 139 0.81 -25.30 15.67
C ALA A 139 0.69 -23.79 15.94
N SER A 140 1.62 -23.22 16.71
CA SER A 140 1.67 -21.78 17.00
C SER A 140 1.90 -20.94 15.73
N PHE A 141 2.77 -21.38 14.82
CA PHE A 141 2.98 -20.72 13.53
C PHE A 141 1.74 -20.79 12.63
N LEU A 142 1.04 -21.92 12.60
CA LEU A 142 -0.22 -22.04 11.85
C LEU A 142 -1.31 -21.14 12.44
N ALA A 143 -1.44 -21.11 13.76
CA ALA A 143 -2.39 -20.24 14.46
C ALA A 143 -2.07 -18.76 14.20
N ALA A 144 -0.79 -18.36 14.31
CA ALA A 144 -0.35 -17.01 13.96
C ALA A 144 -0.68 -16.67 12.50
N ASN A 145 -0.37 -17.56 11.55
CA ASN A 145 -0.67 -17.36 10.14
C ASN A 145 -2.19 -17.17 9.88
N ALA A 146 -3.04 -17.90 10.60
CA ALA A 146 -4.49 -17.76 10.52
C ALA A 146 -4.95 -16.41 11.12
N LEU A 147 -4.44 -16.03 12.30
CA LEU A 147 -4.76 -14.76 12.96
C LEU A 147 -4.33 -13.53 12.14
N PHE A 148 -3.21 -13.61 11.43
CA PHE A 148 -2.76 -12.53 10.54
C PHE A 148 -3.53 -12.47 9.21
N GLY A 149 -4.51 -13.35 8.99
CA GLY A 149 -5.43 -13.29 7.85
C GLY A 149 -4.69 -13.40 6.52
N GLY A 150 -3.73 -14.34 6.44
CA GLY A 150 -2.76 -14.42 5.35
C GLY A 150 -3.37 -14.53 3.94
N THR A 151 -4.62 -14.97 3.80
CA THR A 151 -5.33 -15.13 2.53
C THR A 151 -6.44 -14.11 2.31
N SER A 152 -7.36 -13.92 3.27
CA SER A 152 -8.48 -12.98 3.14
C SER A 152 -8.02 -11.51 3.10
N GLY A 153 -7.07 -11.15 3.96
CA GLY A 153 -6.50 -9.81 3.98
C GLY A 153 -5.69 -9.51 2.72
N HIS A 154 -5.02 -10.52 2.15
CA HIS A 154 -4.27 -10.35 0.90
C HIS A 154 -5.20 -9.99 -0.25
N ALA A 155 -6.25 -10.78 -0.47
CA ALA A 155 -7.20 -10.56 -1.56
C ALA A 155 -7.85 -9.16 -1.50
N ARG A 156 -8.21 -8.70 -0.29
CA ARG A 156 -8.77 -7.36 -0.08
C ARG A 156 -7.81 -6.26 -0.49
N PHE A 157 -6.55 -6.32 -0.04
CA PHE A 157 -5.55 -5.32 -0.42
C PHE A 157 -5.23 -5.34 -1.91
N VAL A 158 -5.24 -6.51 -2.57
CA VAL A 158 -5.10 -6.60 -4.03
C VAL A 158 -6.27 -5.92 -4.74
N SER A 159 -7.51 -6.19 -4.29
CA SER A 159 -8.71 -5.61 -4.90
C SER A 159 -8.75 -4.09 -4.77
N ALA A 160 -8.42 -3.55 -3.60
CA ALA A 160 -8.33 -2.11 -3.36
C ALA A 160 -7.24 -1.47 -4.24
N GLN A 161 -6.05 -2.09 -4.30
CA GLN A 161 -4.94 -1.64 -5.16
C GLN A 161 -5.37 -1.58 -6.63
N LEU A 162 -5.93 -2.65 -7.19
CA LEU A 162 -6.34 -2.71 -8.60
C LEU A 162 -7.47 -1.72 -8.92
N THR A 163 -8.40 -1.52 -7.98
CA THR A 163 -9.47 -0.53 -8.11
C THR A 163 -8.91 0.89 -8.22
N LEU A 164 -7.96 1.23 -7.35
CA LEU A 164 -7.30 2.53 -7.36
C LEU A 164 -6.41 2.71 -8.61
N GLU A 165 -5.63 1.71 -9.00
CA GLU A 165 -4.81 1.76 -10.22
C GLU A 165 -5.67 1.98 -11.48
N LYS A 166 -6.81 1.28 -11.57
CA LYS A 166 -7.79 1.46 -12.64
C LYS A 166 -8.34 2.90 -12.65
N LEU A 167 -8.71 3.42 -11.48
CA LEU A 167 -9.23 4.79 -11.34
C LEU A 167 -8.19 5.83 -11.76
N ILE A 168 -6.95 5.73 -11.25
CA ILE A 168 -5.84 6.63 -11.59
C ILE A 168 -5.62 6.63 -13.11
N THR A 169 -5.54 5.43 -13.70
CA THR A 169 -5.30 5.29 -15.13
C THR A 169 -6.40 5.94 -15.96
N ALA A 170 -7.67 5.69 -15.61
CA ALA A 170 -8.80 6.30 -16.31
C ALA A 170 -8.77 7.83 -16.21
N LYS A 171 -8.56 8.39 -15.00
CA LYS A 171 -8.58 9.83 -14.80
C LYS A 171 -7.38 10.55 -15.40
N ARG A 172 -6.22 9.90 -15.50
CA ARG A 172 -5.07 10.41 -16.26
C ARG A 172 -5.34 10.47 -17.76
N VAL A 173 -6.05 9.49 -18.31
CA VAL A 173 -6.47 9.52 -19.73
C VAL A 173 -7.46 10.65 -19.97
N ASP A 174 -8.48 10.79 -19.13
CA ASP A 174 -9.46 11.89 -19.20
C ASP A 174 -8.76 13.26 -19.14
N TRP A 175 -7.76 13.39 -18.26
CA TRP A 175 -6.95 14.60 -18.11
C TRP A 175 -6.10 14.90 -19.35
N CYS A 176 -5.46 13.88 -19.95
CA CYS A 176 -4.70 14.05 -21.18
C CYS A 176 -5.59 14.52 -22.34
N GLU A 177 -6.80 13.98 -22.47
CA GLU A 177 -7.78 14.43 -23.48
C GLU A 177 -8.12 15.92 -23.29
N LEU A 178 -8.37 16.33 -22.04
CA LEU A 178 -8.65 17.73 -21.71
C LEU A 178 -7.44 18.64 -21.97
N ALA A 179 -6.23 18.21 -21.60
CA ALA A 179 -5.01 18.98 -21.83
C ALA A 179 -4.79 19.26 -23.33
N CYS A 180 -5.04 18.27 -24.19
CA CYS A 180 -5.01 18.45 -25.64
C CYS A 180 -6.09 19.44 -26.13
N GLN A 181 -7.27 19.45 -25.51
CA GLN A 181 -8.34 20.41 -25.85
C GLN A 181 -7.96 21.84 -25.43
N MET A 182 -7.40 22.02 -24.23
CA MET A 182 -6.91 23.32 -23.74
C MET A 182 -5.84 23.90 -24.65
N GLU A 183 -4.91 23.07 -25.15
CA GLU A 183 -3.87 23.51 -26.08
C GLU A 183 -4.46 23.94 -27.44
N ARG A 184 -5.48 23.23 -27.93
CA ARG A 184 -6.09 23.48 -29.24
C ARG A 184 -7.09 24.64 -29.26
N LEU A 185 -7.90 24.77 -28.22
CA LEU A 185 -9.05 25.69 -28.17
C LEU A 185 -8.83 26.86 -27.19
N GLY A 186 -7.77 26.82 -26.38
CA GLY A 186 -7.54 27.78 -25.30
C GLY A 186 -8.39 27.48 -24.05
N ASN A 187 -8.31 28.39 -23.08
CA ASN A 187 -9.00 28.25 -21.79
C ASN A 187 -10.43 28.79 -21.86
N THR A 188 -11.32 28.14 -22.64
CA THR A 188 -12.73 28.55 -22.65
C THR A 188 -13.40 28.17 -21.33
N PRO A 189 -14.45 28.90 -20.89
CA PRO A 189 -15.16 28.61 -19.65
C PRO A 189 -15.66 27.15 -19.57
N GLU A 190 -16.09 26.58 -20.69
CA GLU A 190 -16.58 25.20 -20.78
C GLU A 190 -15.47 24.18 -20.52
N ILE A 191 -14.28 24.41 -21.07
CA ILE A 191 -13.11 23.53 -20.90
C ILE A 191 -12.62 23.59 -19.45
N VAL A 192 -12.58 24.79 -18.86
CA VAL A 192 -12.22 24.97 -17.45
C VAL A 192 -13.24 24.27 -16.54
N ALA A 193 -14.54 24.41 -16.81
CA ALA A 193 -15.59 23.73 -16.08
C ALA A 193 -15.46 22.19 -16.18
N ARG A 194 -15.14 21.67 -17.38
CA ARG A 194 -14.87 20.23 -17.59
C ARG A 194 -13.66 19.76 -16.77
N GLY A 195 -12.60 20.57 -16.66
CA GLY A 195 -11.44 20.22 -15.84
C GLY A 195 -11.75 20.15 -14.34
N PHE A 196 -12.53 21.09 -13.81
CA PHE A 196 -13.02 20.99 -12.44
C PHE A 196 -13.93 19.77 -12.24
N ALA A 197 -14.75 19.41 -13.23
CA ALA A 197 -15.58 18.22 -13.17
C ALA A 197 -14.73 16.94 -13.07
N ILE A 198 -13.69 16.79 -13.90
CA ILE A 198 -12.75 15.65 -13.83
C ILE A 198 -12.09 15.58 -12.46
N VAL A 199 -11.59 16.71 -11.95
CA VAL A 199 -10.93 16.80 -10.65
C VAL A 199 -11.87 16.40 -9.50
N ARG A 200 -13.12 16.87 -9.52
CA ARG A 200 -14.13 16.54 -8.51
C ARG A 200 -14.53 15.07 -8.57
N GLU A 201 -14.82 14.56 -9.76
CA GLU A 201 -15.18 13.16 -9.94
C GLU A 201 -14.03 12.24 -9.51
N TYR A 202 -12.77 12.62 -9.80
CA TYR A 202 -11.60 11.87 -9.36
C TYR A 202 -11.51 11.83 -7.83
N SER A 203 -11.64 12.97 -7.15
CA SER A 203 -11.54 13.00 -5.69
C SER A 203 -12.67 12.21 -5.02
N GLU A 204 -13.91 12.36 -5.50
CA GLU A 204 -15.07 11.61 -5.00
C GLU A 204 -14.90 10.10 -5.20
N ALA A 205 -14.50 9.67 -6.40
CA ALA A 205 -14.26 8.26 -6.70
C ALA A 205 -13.10 7.68 -5.87
N PHE A 206 -12.03 8.46 -5.67
CA PHE A 206 -10.88 8.07 -4.87
C PHE A 206 -11.27 7.83 -3.40
N TYR A 207 -11.96 8.79 -2.79
CA TYR A 207 -12.41 8.63 -1.40
C TYR A 207 -13.47 7.55 -1.27
N SER A 208 -14.38 7.39 -2.25
CA SER A 208 -15.36 6.31 -2.26
C SER A 208 -14.70 4.93 -2.33
N ALA A 209 -13.72 4.74 -3.21
CA ALA A 209 -12.94 3.50 -3.29
C ALA A 209 -12.25 3.18 -1.95
N THR A 210 -11.66 4.19 -1.31
CA THR A 210 -10.97 4.01 -0.01
C THR A 210 -11.96 3.70 1.12
N LEU A 211 -13.09 4.40 1.18
CA LEU A 211 -14.12 4.20 2.21
C LEU A 211 -14.85 2.86 2.08
N SER A 212 -15.10 2.41 0.84
CA SER A 212 -15.76 1.13 0.59
C SER A 212 -14.95 -0.05 1.15
N GLU A 213 -13.61 0.01 1.08
CA GLU A 213 -12.70 -0.98 1.66
C GLU A 213 -12.83 -1.04 3.19
N THR A 214 -12.91 0.14 3.83
CA THR A 214 -13.08 0.25 5.29
C THR A 214 -14.45 -0.26 5.72
N ALA A 215 -15.50 0.05 4.95
CA ALA A 215 -16.86 -0.40 5.23
C ALA A 215 -17.00 -1.92 5.07
N GLU A 216 -16.35 -2.51 4.06
CA GLU A 216 -16.31 -3.96 3.86
C GLU A 216 -15.58 -4.67 5.00
N TRP A 217 -14.46 -4.11 5.46
CA TRP A 217 -13.76 -4.62 6.64
C TRP A 217 -14.61 -4.57 7.91
N SER A 218 -15.27 -3.45 8.17
CA SER A 218 -16.10 -3.29 9.36
C SER A 218 -17.22 -4.35 9.38
N ARG A 219 -17.88 -4.57 8.23
CA ARG A 219 -18.90 -5.62 8.07
C ARG A 219 -18.35 -7.02 8.36
N SER A 220 -17.19 -7.37 7.80
CA SER A 220 -16.61 -8.71 8.03
C SER A 220 -16.28 -8.96 9.49
N VAL A 221 -15.75 -7.94 10.20
CA VAL A 221 -15.43 -8.05 11.63
C VAL A 221 -16.68 -8.22 12.49
N VAL A 222 -17.73 -7.43 12.21
CA VAL A 222 -19.01 -7.54 12.94
C VAL A 222 -19.66 -8.91 12.68
N GLU A 223 -19.61 -9.41 11.46
CA GLU A 223 -20.14 -10.74 11.12
C GLU A 223 -19.40 -11.85 11.87
N GLU A 224 -18.06 -11.83 11.86
CA GLU A 224 -17.25 -12.80 12.61
C GLU A 224 -17.52 -12.73 14.12
N ALA A 225 -17.56 -11.52 14.70
CA ALA A 225 -17.88 -11.34 16.12
C ALA A 225 -19.27 -11.90 16.47
N SER A 226 -20.26 -11.73 15.59
CA SER A 226 -21.61 -12.29 15.80
C SER A 226 -21.64 -13.82 15.76
N LYS A 227 -20.80 -14.45 14.91
CA LYS A 227 -20.66 -15.92 14.85
C LYS A 227 -20.04 -16.45 16.13
N TYR A 228 -19.01 -15.80 16.66
CA TYR A 228 -18.38 -16.17 17.93
C TYR A 228 -19.33 -15.99 19.12
N ALA A 229 -20.09 -14.89 19.17
CA ALA A 229 -21.07 -14.68 20.24
C ALA A 229 -22.14 -15.80 20.27
N LYS A 230 -22.59 -16.25 19.08
CA LYS A 230 -23.53 -17.38 18.96
C LYS A 230 -22.91 -18.71 19.40
N SER A 231 -21.66 -19.00 19.03
CA SER A 231 -21.03 -20.27 19.40
C SER A 231 -20.75 -20.39 20.91
N VAL A 232 -20.49 -19.27 21.60
CA VAL A 232 -20.32 -19.25 23.06
C VAL A 232 -21.66 -19.32 23.80
N GLY A 233 -22.73 -18.74 23.24
CA GLY A 233 -24.07 -18.74 23.85
C GLY A 233 -24.80 -20.09 23.80
N VAL A 234 -24.45 -20.98 22.88
CA VAL A 234 -25.08 -22.31 22.71
C VAL A 234 -24.53 -23.36 23.69
N GLY A 235 -23.51 -23.02 24.50
CA GLY A 235 -22.90 -23.91 25.49
C GLY A 235 -23.44 -23.80 26.92
N LYS A 236 -24.63 -23.22 27.14
CA LYS A 236 -25.30 -23.15 28.45
C LYS A 236 -26.56 -24.01 28.49
#